data_AF-A0A067PTM9-F1
#
_entry.id   AF-A0A067PTM9-F1
#
_cell.length_a   1.000
_cell.length_b   1.000
_cell.length_c   1.000
_cell.angle_alpha   90.00
_cell.angle_beta   90.00
_cell.angle_gamma   90.00
#
_symmetry.space_group_name_H-M   'P 1'
#
loop_
_entity.id
_entity.type
_entity.pdbx_description
1 polymer ?
#
loop_
_entity_poly.entity_id
_entity_poly.type
_entity_poly.pdbx_seq_one_letter_code
_entity_poly.pdbx_strand_id
1 'polypeptide(L)'
;MTVEAVRFIRTFFIPLSSGPLQLYTSALPFLPSKSLMHHIYGHLVDKTAPFVLHGQESTWSPLLLSLEFHQDQITALTFSNDGTHLASGDEEGNIQIWSLETGGIIGSTIQASRNFIISSLALSPDGSHIACGSEGGQLQTWELEEEDLFGMSVIGLESPVMTLTFSLDGTHLASGHGNGIVNIWD
;
A
#
# COMPACT_ATOMS: atom_id res chain seq x y z
N MET A 1 9.45 3.56 19.89
CA MET A 1 8.78 4.89 19.94
C MET A 1 8.29 5.32 18.56
N THR A 2 9.11 5.27 17.51
CA THR A 2 8.74 5.71 16.14
C THR A 2 7.50 4.99 15.57
N VAL A 3 7.44 3.66 15.66
CA VAL A 3 6.28 2.88 15.17
C VAL A 3 4.99 3.22 15.93
N GLU A 4 5.05 3.40 17.25
CA GLU A 4 3.86 3.80 18.03
C GLU A 4 3.44 5.25 17.76
N ALA A 5 4.40 6.14 17.53
CA ALA A 5 4.11 7.52 17.15
C ALA A 5 3.40 7.57 15.78
N VAL A 6 3.85 6.77 14.81
CA VAL A 6 3.19 6.63 13.50
C VAL A 6 1.78 6.04 13.66
N ARG A 7 1.61 5.00 14.49
CA ARG A 7 0.28 4.44 14.79
C ARG A 7 -0.64 5.49 15.41
N PHE A 8 -0.15 6.23 16.39
CA PHE A 8 -0.90 7.34 17.00
C PHE A 8 -1.32 8.39 15.96
N ILE A 9 -0.38 8.87 15.15
CA ILE A 9 -0.67 9.87 14.11
C ILE A 9 -1.73 9.34 13.13
N ARG A 10 -1.63 8.08 12.69
CA ARG A 10 -2.59 7.47 11.75
C ARG A 10 -3.97 7.27 12.37
N THR A 11 -4.05 6.65 13.56
CA THR A 11 -5.32 6.39 14.23
C THR A 11 -6.09 7.68 14.51
N PHE A 12 -5.38 8.76 14.82
CA PHE A 12 -5.99 10.06 15.10
C PHE A 12 -5.80 11.06 13.95
N PHE A 13 -5.44 10.62 12.73
CA PHE A 13 -5.05 11.52 11.65
C PHE A 13 -6.12 12.57 11.32
N ILE A 14 -7.37 12.15 11.22
CA ILE A 14 -8.50 13.03 10.90
C ILE A 14 -8.63 14.17 11.95
N PRO A 15 -8.72 13.89 13.27
CA PRO A 15 -8.77 14.95 14.27
C PRO A 15 -7.45 15.74 14.40
N LEU A 16 -6.29 15.14 14.09
CA LEU A 16 -4.99 15.83 14.15
C LEU A 16 -4.74 16.78 12.97
N SER A 17 -5.29 16.48 11.80
CA SER A 17 -5.10 17.28 10.57
C SER A 17 -6.05 18.46 10.46
N SER A 18 -7.16 18.43 11.19
CA SER A 18 -8.22 19.47 11.14
C SER A 18 -8.34 20.32 12.42
N GLY A 19 -7.59 19.97 13.47
CA GLY A 19 -7.77 20.49 14.82
C GLY A 19 -6.64 21.39 15.35
N PRO A 20 -6.93 22.39 16.21
CA PRO A 20 -5.90 23.13 16.95
C PRO A 20 -5.15 22.24 17.94
N LEU A 21 -3.98 22.70 18.41
CA LEU A 21 -3.03 21.95 19.26
C LEU A 21 -3.62 21.28 20.52
N GLN A 22 -4.79 21.72 20.96
CA GLN A 22 -5.49 21.18 22.13
C GLN A 22 -6.08 19.78 21.85
N LEU A 23 -6.38 19.43 20.59
CA LEU A 23 -6.91 18.12 20.22
C LEU A 23 -5.88 16.98 20.37
N TYR A 24 -4.57 17.24 20.27
CA TYR A 24 -3.54 16.23 20.51
C TYR A 24 -3.63 15.65 21.93
N THR A 25 -3.91 16.51 22.92
CA THR A 25 -4.05 16.09 24.33
C THR A 25 -5.31 15.25 24.56
N SER A 26 -6.35 15.42 23.73
CA SER A 26 -7.60 14.68 23.84
C SER A 26 -7.49 13.22 23.37
N ALA A 27 -6.48 12.89 22.55
CA ALA A 27 -6.23 11.55 22.06
C ALA A 27 -5.37 10.70 23.01
N LEU A 28 -4.57 11.34 23.89
CA LEU A 28 -3.68 10.65 24.84
C LEU A 28 -4.41 9.69 25.80
N PRO A 29 -5.60 10.01 26.36
CA PRO A 29 -6.34 9.07 27.20
C PRO A 29 -6.73 7.78 26.46
N PHE A 30 -6.91 7.85 25.14
CA PHE A 30 -7.33 6.72 24.30
C PHE A 30 -6.15 5.87 23.80
N LEU A 31 -4.92 6.22 24.14
CA LEU A 31 -3.76 5.37 23.86
C LEU A 31 -3.97 3.98 24.48
N PRO A 32 -3.57 2.91 23.77
CA PRO A 32 -3.70 1.58 24.34
C PRO A 32 -2.95 1.45 25.66
N SER A 33 -3.58 0.86 26.68
CA SER A 33 -3.08 0.92 28.06
C SER A 33 -1.71 0.25 28.24
N LYS A 34 -1.34 -0.71 27.38
CA LYS A 34 -0.03 -1.38 27.39
C LYS A 34 0.98 -0.77 26.41
N SER A 35 0.63 0.30 25.69
CA SER A 35 1.55 0.98 24.77
C SER A 35 2.64 1.75 25.52
N LEU A 36 3.81 1.86 24.91
CA LEU A 36 4.91 2.64 25.46
C LEU A 36 4.52 4.12 25.58
N MET A 37 3.79 4.66 24.60
CA MET A 37 3.28 6.04 24.67
C MET A 37 2.32 6.27 25.83
N HIS A 38 1.42 5.34 26.14
CA HIS A 38 0.57 5.46 27.32
C HIS A 38 1.39 5.48 28.61
N HIS A 39 2.40 4.62 28.70
CA HIS A 39 3.29 4.58 29.88
C HIS A 39 4.10 5.88 30.05
N ILE A 40 4.60 6.47 28.95
CA ILE A 40 5.42 7.69 29.00
C ILE A 40 4.55 8.94 29.19
N TYR A 41 3.43 9.07 28.48
CA TYR A 41 2.67 10.33 28.38
C TYR A 41 1.30 10.29 29.06
N GLY A 42 0.80 9.13 29.48
CA GLY A 42 -0.52 8.99 30.12
C GLY A 42 -0.67 9.87 31.37
N HIS A 43 0.42 10.00 32.14
CA HIS A 43 0.44 10.84 33.35
C HIS A 43 0.13 12.34 33.09
N LEU A 44 0.31 12.82 31.86
CA LEU A 44 0.01 14.20 31.48
C LEU A 44 -1.49 14.51 31.49
N VAL A 45 -2.34 13.48 31.38
CA VAL A 45 -3.80 13.63 31.27
C VAL A 45 -4.56 13.08 32.47
N ASP A 46 -3.88 12.54 33.49
CA ASP A 46 -4.49 12.00 34.71
C ASP A 46 -5.40 13.00 35.44
N LYS A 47 -5.10 14.30 35.37
CA LYS A 47 -5.90 15.34 36.04
C LYS A 47 -7.12 15.79 35.23
N THR A 48 -7.14 15.53 33.93
CA THR A 48 -8.17 16.00 33.00
C THR A 48 -9.10 14.88 32.55
N ALA A 49 -8.56 13.67 32.36
CA ALA A 49 -9.30 12.48 31.97
C ALA A 49 -8.71 11.23 32.67
N PRO A 50 -8.87 11.11 34.01
CA PRO A 50 -8.28 10.03 34.81
C PRO A 50 -8.78 8.63 34.47
N PHE A 51 -9.92 8.51 33.79
CA PHE A 51 -10.49 7.23 33.39
C PHE A 51 -11.17 7.33 32.04
N VAL A 52 -10.89 6.37 31.16
CA VAL A 52 -11.64 6.14 29.93
C VAL A 52 -12.60 4.98 30.19
N LEU A 53 -13.89 5.27 30.22
CA LEU A 53 -14.91 4.25 30.54
C LEU A 53 -15.10 3.25 29.39
N HIS A 54 -14.93 3.69 28.14
CA HIS A 54 -15.10 2.88 26.93
C HIS A 54 -14.16 3.37 25.82
N GLY A 55 -13.73 2.47 24.92
CA GLY A 55 -12.97 2.81 23.72
C GLY A 55 -11.45 2.84 23.90
N GLN A 56 -10.92 2.56 25.09
CA GLN A 56 -9.49 2.33 25.28
C GLN A 56 -9.15 0.85 25.04
N GLU A 57 -8.30 0.59 24.06
CA GLU A 57 -7.81 -0.76 23.80
C GLU A 57 -6.65 -1.14 24.75
N SER A 58 -6.36 -2.43 24.87
CA SER A 58 -5.20 -2.88 25.66
C SER A 58 -3.89 -2.76 24.88
N THR A 59 -3.94 -2.99 23.57
CA THR A 59 -2.83 -2.91 22.62
C THR A 59 -3.35 -2.32 21.33
N TRP A 60 -2.47 -1.73 20.52
CA TRP A 60 -2.83 -1.30 19.17
C TRP A 60 -3.39 -2.47 18.34
N SER A 61 -4.48 -2.22 17.60
CA SER A 61 -4.93 -3.11 16.52
C SER A 61 -3.77 -3.51 15.59
N PRO A 62 -3.67 -4.79 15.18
CA PRO A 62 -2.73 -5.22 14.15
C PRO A 62 -3.15 -4.74 12.75
N LEU A 63 -4.44 -4.51 12.52
CA LEU A 63 -4.96 -3.93 11.29
C LEU A 63 -4.70 -2.42 11.31
N LEU A 64 -3.90 -1.95 10.34
CA LEU A 64 -3.44 -0.57 10.28
C LEU A 64 -4.32 0.32 9.39
N LEU A 65 -4.72 -0.19 8.23
CA LEU A 65 -5.50 0.52 7.20
C LEU A 65 -6.45 -0.46 6.51
N SER A 66 -7.61 0.03 6.08
CA SER A 66 -8.52 -0.64 5.13
C SER A 66 -8.58 0.24 3.88
N LEU A 67 -8.20 -0.30 2.73
CA LEU A 67 -8.11 0.42 1.46
C LEU A 67 -9.26 -0.06 0.56
N GLU A 68 -10.28 0.77 0.39
CA GLU A 68 -11.54 0.40 -0.26
C GLU A 68 -11.68 1.11 -1.60
N PHE A 69 -11.46 0.38 -2.70
CA PHE A 69 -11.58 0.91 -4.06
C PHE A 69 -12.05 -0.17 -5.06
N HIS A 70 -11.30 -1.27 -5.15
CA HIS A 70 -11.59 -2.37 -6.08
C HIS A 70 -12.98 -2.94 -5.83
N GLN A 71 -13.74 -3.12 -6.91
CA GLN A 71 -15.07 -3.73 -6.87
C GLN A 71 -15.02 -5.24 -7.13
N ASP A 72 -13.87 -5.74 -7.58
CA ASP A 72 -13.60 -7.15 -7.86
C ASP A 72 -12.47 -7.69 -6.98
N GLN A 73 -12.21 -8.99 -7.09
CA GLN A 73 -11.19 -9.70 -6.35
C GLN A 73 -9.81 -9.12 -6.63
N ILE A 74 -9.12 -8.71 -5.56
CA ILE A 74 -7.73 -8.31 -5.61
C ILE A 74 -6.87 -9.57 -5.75
N THR A 75 -6.13 -9.68 -6.83
CA THR A 75 -5.32 -10.85 -7.19
C THR A 75 -3.82 -10.60 -7.02
N ALA A 76 -3.38 -9.35 -7.02
CA ALA A 76 -1.98 -8.99 -6.91
C ALA A 76 -1.77 -7.77 -6.01
N LEU A 77 -0.66 -7.78 -5.27
CA LEU A 77 -0.20 -6.70 -4.40
C LEU A 77 1.31 -6.57 -4.50
N THR A 78 1.83 -5.35 -4.46
CA THR A 78 3.27 -5.10 -4.34
C THR A 78 3.54 -3.78 -3.61
N PHE A 79 4.60 -3.74 -2.81
CA PHE A 79 5.05 -2.53 -2.13
C PHE A 79 6.09 -1.80 -2.98
N SER A 80 6.14 -0.48 -2.88
CA SER A 80 7.33 0.25 -3.31
C SER A 80 8.52 -0.10 -2.41
N ASN A 81 9.73 0.02 -2.94
CA ASN A 81 10.94 -0.36 -2.23
C ASN A 81 11.22 0.50 -0.98
N ASP A 82 10.77 1.76 -0.98
CA ASP A 82 10.82 2.65 0.18
C ASP A 82 9.69 2.39 1.22
N GLY A 83 8.73 1.52 0.87
CA GLY A 83 7.61 1.14 1.72
C GLY A 83 6.59 2.25 1.98
N THR A 84 6.60 3.32 1.17
CA THR A 84 5.64 4.43 1.29
C THR A 84 4.37 4.19 0.48
N HIS A 85 4.45 3.36 -0.56
CA HIS A 85 3.36 3.06 -1.48
C HIS A 85 3.04 1.56 -1.56
N LEU A 86 1.81 1.27 -1.93
CA LEU A 86 1.32 -0.06 -2.27
C LEU A 86 0.60 0.03 -3.61
N ALA A 87 0.87 -0.90 -4.52
CA ALA A 87 0.06 -1.11 -5.71
C ALA A 87 -0.79 -2.37 -5.54
N SER A 88 -2.05 -2.31 -5.94
CA SER A 88 -3.00 -3.43 -5.93
C SER A 88 -3.60 -3.63 -7.31
N GLY A 89 -3.78 -4.89 -7.72
CA GLY A 89 -4.36 -5.27 -9.01
C GLY A 89 -5.52 -6.23 -8.83
N ASP A 90 -6.56 -6.10 -9.66
CA ASP A 90 -7.76 -6.95 -9.62
C ASP A 90 -8.00 -7.78 -10.91
N GLU A 91 -9.04 -8.63 -10.86
CA GLU A 91 -9.43 -9.50 -11.98
C GLU A 91 -9.93 -8.74 -13.22
N GLU A 92 -10.36 -7.50 -13.07
CA GLU A 92 -10.84 -6.65 -14.18
C GLU A 92 -9.69 -5.83 -14.82
N GLY A 93 -8.46 -6.04 -14.36
CA GLY A 93 -7.28 -5.39 -14.91
C GLY A 93 -7.05 -3.98 -14.40
N ASN A 94 -7.70 -3.58 -13.30
CA ASN A 94 -7.47 -2.30 -12.65
C ASN A 94 -6.26 -2.41 -11.73
N ILE A 95 -5.35 -1.45 -11.81
CA ILE A 95 -4.26 -1.29 -10.84
C ILE A 95 -4.44 0.06 -10.14
N GLN A 96 -4.35 0.04 -8.81
CA GLN A 96 -4.44 1.23 -7.98
C GLN A 96 -3.19 1.39 -7.12
N ILE A 97 -2.63 2.59 -7.08
CA ILE A 97 -1.53 2.96 -6.19
C ILE A 97 -2.09 3.69 -4.97
N TRP A 98 -1.54 3.38 -3.80
CA TRP A 98 -1.95 3.87 -2.50
C TRP A 98 -0.79 4.51 -1.75
N SER A 99 -1.06 5.61 -1.05
CA SER A 99 -0.18 6.13 -0.01
C SER A 99 -0.43 5.38 1.28
N LEU A 100 0.59 4.72 1.81
CA LEU A 100 0.50 4.10 3.13
C LEU A 100 0.57 5.13 4.25
N GLU A 101 1.05 6.34 3.98
CA GLU A 101 1.06 7.44 4.94
C GLU A 101 -0.35 7.95 5.22
N THR A 102 -1.12 8.24 4.15
CA THR A 102 -2.45 8.83 4.26
C THR A 102 -3.58 7.81 4.19
N GLY A 103 -3.30 6.60 3.70
CA GLY A 103 -4.34 5.62 3.34
C GLY A 103 -5.15 6.01 2.11
N GLY A 104 -4.70 7.01 1.35
CA GLY A 104 -5.39 7.54 0.19
C GLY A 104 -4.88 6.95 -1.13
N ILE A 105 -5.71 7.09 -2.16
CA ILE A 105 -5.35 6.81 -3.56
C ILE A 105 -4.38 7.87 -4.07
N ILE A 106 -3.37 7.43 -4.83
CA ILE A 106 -2.43 8.27 -5.56
C ILE A 106 -2.72 8.14 -7.06
N GLY A 107 -2.72 9.26 -7.77
CA GLY A 107 -2.92 9.29 -9.22
C GLY A 107 -4.26 8.72 -9.69
N SER A 108 -4.32 8.42 -10.98
CA SER A 108 -5.48 7.77 -11.60
C SER A 108 -5.35 6.24 -11.61
N THR A 109 -6.48 5.54 -11.66
CA THR A 109 -6.49 4.07 -11.80
C THR A 109 -5.90 3.67 -13.14
N ILE A 110 -4.96 2.74 -13.11
CA ILE A 110 -4.33 2.18 -14.31
C ILE A 110 -5.23 1.07 -14.82
N GLN A 111 -5.63 1.14 -16.08
CA GLN A 111 -6.30 0.01 -16.74
C GLN A 111 -5.28 -0.74 -17.60
N ALA A 112 -5.08 -2.02 -17.30
CA ALA A 112 -4.45 -2.94 -18.24
C ALA A 112 -5.31 -3.09 -19.50
N SER A 113 -4.78 -3.78 -20.52
CA SER A 113 -5.58 -4.03 -21.73
C SER A 113 -6.89 -4.77 -21.44
N ARG A 114 -7.83 -4.70 -22.39
CA ARG A 114 -9.15 -5.31 -22.24
C ARG A 114 -9.04 -6.83 -21.97
N ASN A 115 -9.86 -7.34 -21.05
CA ASN A 115 -9.91 -8.76 -20.65
C ASN A 115 -8.58 -9.25 -20.05
N PHE A 116 -7.93 -8.41 -19.25
CA PHE A 116 -6.65 -8.73 -18.60
C PHE A 116 -6.88 -9.02 -17.12
N ILE A 117 -6.92 -10.30 -16.77
CA ILE A 117 -6.92 -10.73 -15.36
C ILE A 117 -5.49 -10.59 -14.85
N ILE A 118 -5.26 -9.69 -13.90
CA ILE A 118 -3.93 -9.51 -13.30
C ILE A 118 -3.64 -10.73 -12.43
N SER A 119 -2.48 -11.35 -12.64
CA SER A 119 -1.98 -12.46 -11.84
C SER A 119 -0.78 -12.07 -10.99
N SER A 120 -0.07 -11.00 -11.37
CA SER A 120 1.14 -10.54 -10.70
C SER A 120 1.42 -9.07 -11.00
N LEU A 121 2.05 -8.40 -10.04
CA LEU A 121 2.50 -7.01 -10.13
C LEU A 121 3.94 -6.91 -9.66
N ALA A 122 4.69 -5.99 -10.27
CA ALA A 122 6.00 -5.58 -9.79
C ALA A 122 6.17 -4.07 -9.95
N LEU A 123 6.81 -3.42 -8.99
CA LEU A 123 7.25 -2.04 -9.06
C LEU A 123 8.77 -2.04 -9.14
N SER A 124 9.33 -1.17 -9.97
CA SER A 124 10.78 -0.98 -10.00
C SER A 124 11.26 -0.37 -8.67
N PRO A 125 12.51 -0.63 -8.27
CA PRO A 125 13.03 -0.13 -6.99
C PRO A 125 13.06 1.39 -6.85
N ASP A 126 13.20 2.11 -7.98
CA ASP A 126 13.14 3.57 -8.07
C ASP A 126 11.71 4.11 -8.19
N GLY A 127 10.71 3.23 -8.35
CA GLY A 127 9.30 3.58 -8.49
C GLY A 127 8.92 4.15 -9.85
N SER A 128 9.84 4.18 -10.83
CA SER A 128 9.62 4.75 -12.16
C SER A 128 8.87 3.79 -13.11
N HIS A 129 8.78 2.51 -12.79
CA HIS A 129 8.11 1.52 -13.62
C HIS A 129 7.17 0.63 -12.81
N ILE A 130 6.04 0.30 -13.43
CA ILE A 130 5.14 -0.75 -12.96
C ILE A 130 4.97 -1.80 -14.05
N ALA A 131 5.01 -3.07 -13.66
CA ALA A 131 4.78 -4.19 -14.54
C ALA A 131 3.62 -5.03 -14.02
N CYS A 132 2.76 -5.51 -14.90
CA CYS A 132 1.72 -6.48 -14.57
C CYS A 132 1.72 -7.67 -15.53
N GLY A 133 1.45 -8.84 -14.98
CA GLY A 133 1.33 -10.10 -15.70
C GLY A 133 -0.12 -10.56 -15.71
N SER A 134 -0.54 -11.23 -16.79
CA SER A 134 -1.87 -11.80 -16.92
C SER A 134 -1.87 -13.32 -16.93
N GLU A 135 -2.97 -13.88 -16.42
CA GLU A 135 -3.37 -15.26 -16.67
C GLU A 135 -3.53 -15.57 -18.17
N GLY A 136 -3.87 -14.57 -19.00
CA GLY A 136 -3.99 -14.69 -20.44
C GLY A 136 -2.65 -14.72 -21.20
N GLY A 137 -1.51 -14.75 -20.50
CA GLY A 137 -0.19 -14.74 -21.12
C GLY A 137 0.17 -13.38 -21.72
N GLN A 138 -0.14 -12.30 -21.02
CA GLN A 138 0.27 -10.95 -21.42
C GLN A 138 1.12 -10.34 -20.31
N LEU A 139 2.16 -9.60 -20.71
CA LEU A 139 2.99 -8.78 -19.84
C LEU A 139 2.83 -7.33 -20.29
N GLN A 140 2.53 -6.45 -19.35
CA GLN A 140 2.43 -5.01 -19.61
C GLN A 140 3.30 -4.23 -18.66
N THR A 141 3.92 -3.17 -19.17
CA THR A 141 4.73 -2.26 -18.38
C THR A 141 4.35 -0.82 -18.69
N TRP A 142 4.45 0.04 -17.68
CA TRP A 142 4.26 1.47 -17.78
C TRP A 142 5.41 2.19 -17.10
N GLU A 143 5.73 3.38 -17.61
CA GLU A 143 6.56 4.37 -16.93
C GLU A 143 5.67 5.28 -16.09
N LEU A 144 6.12 5.59 -14.88
CA LEU A 144 5.44 6.45 -13.91
C LEU A 144 6.29 7.71 -13.70
N GLU A 145 5.78 8.86 -14.14
CA GLU A 145 6.37 10.18 -13.89
C GLU A 145 5.33 11.08 -13.23
N GLU A 146 5.65 11.67 -12.08
CA GLU A 146 4.78 12.65 -11.39
C GLU A 146 3.31 12.20 -11.22
N GLU A 147 3.10 10.91 -10.94
CA GLU A 147 1.77 10.25 -10.79
C GLU A 147 0.99 10.01 -12.10
N ASP A 148 1.58 10.35 -13.25
CA ASP A 148 1.04 10.05 -14.58
C ASP A 148 1.75 8.85 -15.21
N LEU A 149 1.01 8.14 -16.08
CA LEU A 149 1.47 6.93 -16.76
C LEU A 149 1.77 7.19 -18.22
N PHE A 150 2.94 6.72 -18.65
CA PHE A 150 3.38 6.82 -20.03
C PHE A 150 3.98 5.50 -20.54
N GLY A 151 4.25 5.44 -21.84
CA GLY A 151 5.11 4.41 -22.41
C GLY A 151 4.60 2.97 -22.31
N MET A 152 3.28 2.73 -22.35
CA MET A 152 2.73 1.38 -22.24
C MET A 152 3.34 0.43 -23.27
N SER A 153 3.98 -0.64 -22.79
CA SER A 153 4.47 -1.75 -23.60
C SER A 153 3.63 -2.99 -23.32
N VAL A 154 3.27 -3.73 -24.37
CA VAL A 154 2.48 -4.97 -24.26
C VAL A 154 3.19 -6.09 -25.00
N ILE A 155 3.49 -7.16 -24.29
CA ILE A 155 4.13 -8.35 -24.83
C ILE A 155 3.18 -9.53 -24.67
N GLY A 156 2.80 -10.14 -25.80
CA GLY A 156 2.04 -11.39 -25.82
C GLY A 156 2.98 -12.59 -25.63
N LEU A 157 2.60 -13.51 -24.75
CA LEU A 157 3.38 -14.67 -24.31
C LEU A 157 2.52 -15.93 -24.44
N GLU A 158 3.17 -17.06 -24.72
CA GLU A 158 2.46 -18.33 -24.97
C GLU A 158 1.94 -19.01 -23.69
N SER A 159 2.27 -18.48 -22.51
CA SER A 159 1.93 -19.07 -21.22
C SER A 159 1.56 -18.00 -20.20
N PRO A 160 0.59 -18.28 -19.29
CA PRO A 160 0.23 -17.39 -18.20
C PRO A 160 1.45 -16.87 -17.45
N VAL A 161 1.49 -15.57 -17.18
CA VAL A 161 2.48 -14.99 -16.27
C VAL A 161 1.96 -15.27 -14.85
N MET A 162 2.76 -15.90 -14.00
CA MET A 162 2.35 -16.25 -12.64
C MET A 162 3.03 -15.39 -11.58
N THR A 163 4.19 -14.82 -11.92
CA THR A 163 4.98 -13.99 -11.00
C THR A 163 5.86 -13.03 -11.78
N LEU A 164 6.10 -11.86 -11.18
CA LEU A 164 6.96 -10.81 -11.70
C LEU A 164 7.83 -10.26 -10.58
N THR A 165 9.06 -9.88 -10.91
CA THR A 165 9.93 -9.16 -9.99
C THR A 165 10.98 -8.35 -10.76
N PHE A 166 11.26 -7.14 -10.30
CA PHE A 166 12.38 -6.34 -10.81
C PHE A 166 13.68 -6.72 -10.08
N SER A 167 14.81 -6.60 -10.79
CA SER A 167 16.12 -6.60 -10.17
C SER A 167 16.28 -5.40 -9.23
N LEU A 168 17.20 -5.50 -8.27
CA LEU A 168 17.42 -4.46 -7.25
C LEU A 168 17.93 -3.14 -7.83
N ASP A 169 18.62 -3.19 -8.97
CA ASP A 169 19.07 -2.03 -9.74
C ASP A 169 18.01 -1.53 -10.74
N GLY A 170 16.86 -2.22 -10.85
CA GLY A 170 15.76 -1.85 -11.73
C GLY A 170 16.00 -2.12 -13.22
N THR A 171 17.16 -2.65 -13.61
CA THR A 171 17.53 -2.81 -15.02
C THR A 171 16.95 -4.05 -15.68
N HIS A 172 16.41 -4.98 -14.90
CA HIS A 172 15.84 -6.21 -15.42
C HIS A 172 14.51 -6.54 -14.78
N LEU A 173 13.59 -7.06 -15.59
CA LEU A 173 12.35 -7.64 -15.12
C LEU A 173 12.41 -9.16 -15.34
N ALA A 174 12.10 -9.95 -14.32
CA ALA A 174 11.96 -11.38 -14.42
C ALA A 174 10.47 -11.78 -14.41
N SER A 175 10.06 -12.64 -15.35
CA SER A 175 8.71 -13.20 -15.41
C SER A 175 8.73 -14.72 -15.32
N GLY A 176 8.01 -15.28 -14.35
CA GLY A 176 7.82 -16.73 -14.21
C GLY A 176 6.48 -17.17 -14.78
N HIS A 177 6.47 -18.23 -15.57
CA HIS A 177 5.31 -18.67 -16.34
C HIS A 177 4.73 -20.00 -15.87
N GLY A 178 3.44 -20.24 -16.15
CA GLY A 178 2.75 -21.48 -15.77
C GLY A 178 3.30 -22.75 -16.42
N ASN A 179 4.05 -22.62 -17.52
CA ASN A 179 4.75 -23.70 -18.20
C ASN A 179 6.16 -24.00 -17.60
N GLY A 180 6.56 -23.31 -16.54
CA GLY A 180 7.85 -23.47 -15.88
C GLY A 180 9.01 -22.72 -16.53
N ILE A 181 8.76 -21.90 -17.54
CA ILE A 181 9.76 -21.02 -18.15
C ILE A 181 9.92 -19.75 -17.31
N VAL A 182 11.15 -19.25 -17.23
CA VAL A 182 11.47 -17.93 -16.70
C VAL A 182 12.09 -17.10 -17.81
N ASN A 183 11.53 -15.91 -18.06
CA ASN A 183 12.10 -14.95 -18.99
C ASN A 183 12.70 -13.78 -18.21
N ILE A 184 13.79 -13.23 -18.73
CA ILE A 184 14.43 -12.00 -18.25
C ILE A 184 14.32 -10.97 -19.36
N TRP A 185 13.87 -9.78 -19.00
CA TRP A 185 13.67 -8.64 -19.88
C TRP A 185 14.64 -7.53 -19.48
N ASP A 186 15.11 -6.78 -20.48
CA ASP A 186 15.82 -5.51 -20.31
C ASP A 186 14.83 -4.35 -20.15
#